data_AF-A0A8M1MTA4-F1
#
_entry.id   AF-A0A8M1MTA4-F1
#
_cell.length_a   1.000
_cell.length_b   1.000
_cell.length_c   1.000
_cell.angle_alpha   90.00
_cell.angle_beta   90.00
_cell.angle_gamma   90.00
#
_symmetry.space_group_name_H-M   'P 1'
#
loop_
_entity.id
_entity.type
_entity.pdbx_description
1 polymer ?
#
loop_
_entity_poly.entity_id
_entity_poly.type
_entity_poly.pdbx_seq_one_letter_code
_entity_poly.pdbx_strand_id
1 'polypeptide(L)'
;MARPRVLLVVTADDFGYCPRRDEGIVEAFLAGAVTSVSLLVNGTAAESAAELARRHQIPTGLHANLSEGRPVGPARPGASSLLSPEGFFLGKMGFREAMAAGDVALPQVQEELEAQLIRFRELLGRDPTHVDGHQHVHVLPGGRMPSWA
;
A
#
# COMPACT_ATOMS: atom_id res chain seq x y z
N MET A 1 36.11 0.18 21.57
CA MET A 1 34.74 0.71 21.37
C MET A 1 33.92 -0.33 20.62
N ALA A 2 32.76 -0.72 21.12
CA ALA A 2 31.89 -1.64 20.38
C ALA A 2 31.40 -0.96 19.10
N ARG A 3 31.47 -1.65 17.95
CA ARG A 3 30.91 -1.12 16.71
C ARG A 3 29.39 -0.94 16.90
N PRO A 4 28.79 0.16 16.42
CA PRO A 4 27.35 0.32 16.48
C PRO A 4 26.69 -0.84 15.74
N ARG A 5 25.65 -1.42 16.36
CA ARG A 5 24.82 -2.43 15.70
C ARG A 5 23.95 -1.70 14.68
N VAL A 6 24.07 -2.08 13.41
CA VAL A 6 23.21 -1.57 12.33
C VAL A 6 22.08 -2.58 12.13
N LEU A 7 20.83 -2.10 12.16
CA LEU A 7 19.66 -2.84 11.70
C LEU A 7 19.36 -2.38 10.27
N LEU A 8 19.46 -3.29 9.31
CA LEU A 8 19.01 -3.07 7.94
C LEU A 8 17.68 -3.81 7.74
N VAL A 9 16.64 -3.07 7.33
CA VAL A 9 15.37 -3.63 6.89
C VAL A 9 15.33 -3.52 5.37
N VAL A 10 15.21 -4.67 4.70
CA VAL A 10 14.99 -4.76 3.26
C VAL A 10 13.52 -5.08 3.04
N THR A 11 12.75 -4.10 2.62
CA THR A 11 11.33 -4.26 2.30
C THR A 11 11.15 -4.51 0.81
N ALA A 12 10.38 -5.55 0.45
CA ALA A 12 9.92 -5.75 -0.91
C ALA A 12 8.52 -5.14 -1.09
N ASP A 13 8.41 -4.21 -2.04
CA ASP A 13 7.17 -3.52 -2.37
C ASP A 13 6.26 -4.39 -3.25
N ASP A 14 5.01 -3.96 -3.36
CA ASP A 14 3.99 -4.52 -4.24
C ASP A 14 3.66 -6.01 -4.01
N PHE A 15 3.78 -6.49 -2.78
CA PHE A 15 3.23 -7.79 -2.41
C PHE A 15 1.70 -7.74 -2.56
N GLY A 16 1.08 -8.77 -3.14
CA GLY A 16 -0.34 -8.78 -3.49
C GLY A 16 -0.67 -8.23 -4.89
N TYR A 17 0.33 -7.77 -5.65
CA TYR A 17 0.11 -7.31 -7.03
C TYR A 17 -0.34 -8.45 -7.95
N CYS A 18 0.46 -9.52 -8.02
CA CYS A 18 0.15 -10.72 -8.79
C CYS A 18 0.89 -11.96 -8.22
N PRO A 19 0.37 -13.18 -8.43
CA PRO A 19 0.92 -14.38 -7.79
C PRO A 19 2.40 -14.62 -8.09
N ARG A 20 2.82 -14.40 -9.34
CA ARG A 20 4.21 -14.58 -9.77
C ARG A 20 5.19 -13.63 -9.08
N ARG A 21 4.76 -12.39 -8.79
CA ARG A 21 5.58 -11.43 -8.04
C ARG A 21 5.69 -11.87 -6.59
N ASP A 22 4.57 -12.28 -6.00
CA ASP A 22 4.48 -12.73 -4.62
C ASP A 22 5.35 -13.96 -4.36
N GLU A 23 5.36 -14.93 -5.28
CA GLU A 23 6.25 -16.09 -5.22
C GLU A 23 7.73 -15.70 -5.17
N GLY A 24 8.16 -14.78 -6.05
CA GLY A 24 9.54 -14.30 -6.05
C GLY A 24 9.91 -13.53 -4.79
N ILE A 25 8.98 -12.74 -4.24
CA ILE A 25 9.18 -12.04 -2.97
C ILE A 25 9.32 -13.04 -1.81
N VAL A 26 8.48 -14.07 -1.77
CA VAL A 26 8.57 -15.14 -0.76
C VAL A 26 9.89 -15.89 -0.88
N GLU A 27 10.34 -16.22 -2.09
CA GLU A 27 11.64 -16.85 -2.32
C GLU A 27 12.79 -15.98 -1.77
N ALA A 28 12.77 -14.68 -2.07
CA ALA A 28 13.78 -13.73 -1.57
C ALA A 28 13.75 -13.57 -0.04
N PHE A 29 12.57 -13.64 0.58
CA PHE A 29 12.42 -13.63 2.04
C PHE A 29 12.98 -14.90 2.68
N LEU A 30 12.65 -16.07 2.13
CA LEU A 30 13.14 -17.37 2.61
C LEU A 30 14.66 -17.52 2.43
N ALA A 31 15.23 -16.87 1.41
CA ALA A 31 16.67 -16.78 1.20
C ALA A 31 17.36 -15.74 2.11
N GLY A 32 16.62 -14.95 2.87
CA GLY A 32 17.15 -13.95 3.82
C GLY A 32 17.59 -12.62 3.20
N ALA A 33 17.34 -12.40 1.90
CA ALA A 33 17.66 -11.14 1.23
C ALA A 33 16.62 -10.04 1.54
N VAL A 34 15.34 -10.44 1.63
CA VAL A 34 14.22 -9.58 2.02
C VAL A 34 13.89 -9.87 3.49
N THR A 35 13.64 -8.82 4.27
CA THR A 35 13.31 -8.94 5.70
C THR A 35 11.87 -8.55 6.03
N SER A 36 11.19 -7.87 5.12
CA SER A 36 9.80 -7.38 5.28
C SER A 36 9.14 -7.19 3.91
N VAL A 37 7.82 -7.09 3.87
CA VAL A 37 7.07 -6.81 2.64
C VAL A 37 6.02 -5.72 2.86
N SER A 38 5.64 -5.01 1.80
CA SER A 38 4.53 -4.04 1.80
C SER A 38 3.39 -4.56 0.93
N LEU A 39 2.22 -4.78 1.55
CA LEU A 39 1.05 -5.39 0.91
C LEU A 39 0.14 -4.35 0.26
N LEU A 40 -0.11 -4.49 -1.04
CA LEU A 40 -1.19 -3.84 -1.77
C LEU A 40 -2.51 -4.55 -1.48
N VAL A 41 -3.29 -4.03 -0.54
CA VAL A 41 -4.57 -4.64 -0.12
C VAL A 41 -5.67 -4.59 -1.18
N ASN A 42 -5.54 -3.70 -2.17
CA ASN A 42 -6.41 -3.62 -3.34
C ASN A 42 -5.85 -4.39 -4.56
N GLY A 43 -4.69 -5.02 -4.41
CA GLY A 43 -4.06 -5.82 -5.45
C GLY A 43 -4.86 -7.10 -5.76
N THR A 44 -4.80 -7.56 -7.00
CA THR A 44 -5.58 -8.73 -7.45
C THR A 44 -5.19 -10.02 -6.75
N ALA A 45 -3.99 -10.10 -6.17
CA ALA A 45 -3.46 -11.25 -5.44
C ALA A 45 -3.39 -11.00 -3.93
N ALA A 46 -3.99 -9.93 -3.40
CA ALA A 46 -3.87 -9.54 -2.00
C ALA A 46 -4.25 -10.66 -1.00
N GLU A 47 -5.29 -11.44 -1.32
CA GLU A 47 -5.75 -12.55 -0.47
C GLU A 47 -4.72 -13.68 -0.42
N SER A 48 -4.23 -14.14 -1.57
CA SER A 48 -3.18 -15.16 -1.66
C SER A 48 -1.85 -14.67 -1.07
N ALA A 49 -1.51 -13.39 -1.25
CA ALA A 49 -0.33 -12.79 -0.65
C ALA A 49 -0.43 -12.77 0.87
N ALA A 50 -1.59 -12.39 1.43
CA ALA A 50 -1.84 -12.43 2.86
C ALA A 50 -1.70 -13.85 3.43
N GLU A 51 -2.20 -14.87 2.72
CA GLU A 51 -1.99 -16.29 3.07
C GLU A 51 -0.50 -16.66 3.13
N LEU A 52 0.27 -16.26 2.12
CA LEU A 52 1.72 -16.48 2.07
C LEU A 52 2.42 -15.77 3.24
N ALA A 53 2.06 -14.52 3.54
CA ALA A 53 2.62 -13.77 4.65
C ALA A 53 2.39 -14.46 5.99
N ARG A 54 1.17 -14.96 6.23
CA ARG A 54 0.82 -15.71 7.44
C ARG A 54 1.57 -17.03 7.53
N ARG A 55 1.61 -17.78 6.41
CA ARG A 55 2.29 -19.09 6.33
C ARG A 55 3.78 -18.99 6.65
N HIS A 56 4.46 -17.98 6.12
CA HIS A 56 5.90 -17.80 6.28
C HIS A 56 6.27 -16.81 7.39
N GLN A 57 5.28 -16.33 8.16
CA GLN A 57 5.46 -15.36 9.26
C GLN A 57 6.24 -14.10 8.83
N ILE A 58 6.00 -13.64 7.60
CA ILE A 58 6.69 -12.48 7.02
C ILE A 58 6.23 -11.21 7.77
N PRO A 59 7.14 -10.32 8.20
CA PRO A 59 6.77 -8.97 8.63
C PRO A 59 6.10 -8.22 7.47
N THR A 60 4.92 -7.66 7.69
CA THR A 60 4.08 -7.10 6.61
C THR A 60 3.61 -5.71 6.99
N GLY A 61 3.91 -4.74 6.13
CA GLY A 61 3.37 -3.38 6.17
C GLY A 61 2.23 -3.19 5.17
N LEU A 62 1.52 -2.07 5.30
CA LEU A 62 0.53 -1.64 4.34
C LEU A 62 1.20 -0.80 3.27
N HIS A 63 1.10 -1.23 2.00
CA HIS A 63 1.49 -0.43 0.84
C HIS A 63 0.30 0.45 0.41
N ALA A 64 0.18 1.64 0.99
CA ALA A 64 -0.96 2.52 0.75
C ALA A 64 -1.03 2.94 -0.73
N ASN A 65 -2.17 2.76 -1.39
CA ASN A 65 -2.30 2.96 -2.83
C ASN A 65 -3.42 3.93 -3.18
N LEU A 66 -3.10 5.02 -3.88
CA LEU A 66 -4.08 6.00 -4.40
C LEU A 66 -3.99 6.16 -5.92
N SER A 67 -3.33 5.21 -6.60
CA SER A 67 -2.84 5.42 -7.96
C SER A 67 -3.15 4.27 -8.91
N GLU A 68 -3.34 3.04 -8.44
CA GLU A 68 -3.48 1.88 -9.33
C GLU A 68 -4.61 0.95 -8.89
N GLY A 69 -5.36 0.42 -9.85
CA GLY A 69 -6.47 -0.49 -9.57
C GLY A 69 -7.72 0.23 -9.08
N ARG A 70 -8.63 -0.52 -8.48
CA ARG A 70 -9.89 -0.01 -7.91
C ARG A 70 -9.69 0.34 -6.43
N PRO A 71 -10.44 1.32 -5.88
CA PRO A 71 -10.40 1.63 -4.46
C PRO A 71 -10.96 0.49 -3.61
N VAL A 72 -10.55 0.42 -2.35
CA VAL A 72 -11.18 -0.43 -1.34
C VAL A 72 -12.39 0.25 -0.73
N GLY A 73 -12.32 1.57 -0.58
CA GLY A 73 -13.27 2.40 0.13
C GLY A 73 -14.57 2.72 -0.63
N PRO A 74 -15.35 3.68 -0.11
CA PRO A 74 -16.69 3.98 -0.61
C PRO A 74 -16.68 4.76 -1.93
N ALA A 75 -15.52 5.18 -2.44
CA ALA A 75 -15.40 5.96 -3.67
C ALA A 75 -16.11 5.26 -4.85
N ARG A 76 -16.88 6.03 -5.63
CA ARG A 76 -17.62 5.56 -6.81
C ARG A 76 -17.34 6.47 -8.03
N PRO A 77 -17.38 5.94 -9.27
CA PRO A 77 -17.22 6.75 -10.47
C PRO A 77 -18.22 7.91 -10.52
N GLY A 78 -17.78 9.08 -10.98
CA GLY A 78 -18.62 10.28 -11.11
C GLY A 78 -18.91 11.03 -9.79
N ALA A 79 -18.50 10.49 -8.64
CA ALA A 79 -18.66 11.11 -7.32
C ALA A 79 -17.34 11.22 -6.53
N SER A 80 -16.23 10.74 -7.07
CA SER A 80 -14.92 10.76 -6.42
C SER A 80 -13.89 11.53 -7.24
N SER A 81 -13.13 12.37 -6.54
CA SER A 81 -11.92 13.05 -7.04
C SER A 81 -10.72 12.12 -7.24
N LEU A 82 -10.80 10.87 -6.78
CA LEU A 82 -9.71 9.91 -6.84
C LEU A 82 -9.78 8.98 -8.06
N LEU A 83 -10.93 8.96 -8.75
CA LEU A 83 -11.25 7.92 -9.72
C LEU A 83 -11.49 8.45 -11.13
N SER A 84 -11.11 7.65 -12.11
CA SER A 84 -11.56 7.82 -13.50
C SER A 84 -13.06 7.46 -13.65
N PRO A 85 -13.69 7.82 -14.79
CA PRO A 85 -15.06 7.41 -15.11
C PRO A 85 -15.29 5.89 -15.10
N GLU A 86 -14.23 5.09 -15.31
CA GLU A 86 -14.25 3.63 -15.30
C GLU A 86 -14.13 3.04 -13.88
N GLY A 87 -13.91 3.89 -12.88
CA GLY A 87 -13.82 3.53 -11.47
C GLY A 87 -12.48 2.95 -11.03
N PHE A 88 -11.42 3.24 -11.77
CA PHE A 88 -10.04 3.00 -11.34
C PHE A 88 -9.45 4.28 -10.76
N PHE A 89 -8.41 4.19 -9.94
CA PHE A 89 -7.63 5.36 -9.58
C PHE A 89 -7.11 6.09 -10.82
N LEU A 90 -6.89 7.40 -10.70
CA LEU A 90 -6.45 8.29 -11.79
C LEU A 90 -5.04 7.97 -12.36
N GLY A 91 -4.33 6.96 -11.83
CA GLY A 91 -2.93 6.74 -12.15
C GLY A 91 -2.02 7.68 -11.38
N LYS A 92 -0.71 7.38 -11.38
CA LYS A 92 0.33 8.24 -10.79
C LYS A 92 0.23 9.70 -11.23
N MET A 93 0.14 9.88 -12.55
CA MET A 93 0.19 11.19 -13.17
C MET A 93 -1.13 11.94 -12.99
N GLY A 94 -2.27 11.27 -13.20
CA GLY A 94 -3.58 11.90 -13.00
C GLY A 94 -3.81 12.30 -11.56
N PHE A 95 -3.42 11.46 -10.58
CA PHE A 95 -3.49 11.84 -9.17
C PHE A 95 -2.59 13.04 -8.86
N ARG A 96 -1.37 13.08 -9.41
CA ARG A 96 -0.44 14.21 -9.22
C ARG A 96 -0.97 15.51 -9.82
N GLU A 97 -1.56 15.44 -11.02
CA GLU A 97 -2.16 16.59 -11.69
C GLU A 97 -3.36 17.12 -10.91
N ALA A 98 -4.26 16.23 -10.47
CA ALA A 98 -5.40 16.59 -9.63
C ALA A 98 -4.97 17.19 -8.28
N MET A 99 -3.94 16.64 -7.64
CA MET A 99 -3.37 17.21 -6.41
C MET A 99 -2.80 18.61 -6.64
N ALA A 100 -2.07 18.83 -7.75
CA ALA A 100 -1.50 20.13 -8.09
C ALA A 100 -2.56 21.18 -8.44
N ALA A 101 -3.68 20.75 -9.01
CA ALA A 101 -4.84 21.61 -9.30
C ALA A 101 -5.71 21.91 -8.07
N GLY A 102 -5.55 21.15 -6.96
CA GLY A 102 -6.40 21.25 -5.78
C GLY A 102 -7.74 20.53 -5.93
N ASP A 103 -7.87 19.64 -6.91
CA ASP A 103 -9.10 18.92 -7.24
C ASP A 103 -9.30 17.67 -6.38
N VAL A 104 -8.29 17.26 -5.61
CA VAL A 104 -8.36 16.10 -4.71
C VAL A 104 -9.01 16.48 -3.39
N ALA A 105 -10.14 15.84 -3.10
CA ALA A 105 -10.81 15.95 -1.81
C ALA A 105 -10.06 15.11 -0.76
N LEU A 106 -9.33 15.78 0.15
CA LEU A 106 -8.61 15.11 1.25
C LEU A 106 -9.48 14.17 2.11
N PRO A 107 -10.77 14.47 2.40
CA PRO A 107 -11.63 13.51 3.09
C PRO A 107 -11.76 12.17 2.36
N GLN A 108 -11.81 12.17 1.02
CA GLN A 108 -11.88 10.93 0.23
C GLN A 108 -10.56 10.14 0.29
N VAL A 109 -9.42 10.84 0.35
CA VAL A 109 -8.12 10.20 0.59
C VAL A 109 -8.11 9.52 1.95
N GLN A 110 -8.58 10.21 2.99
CA GLN A 110 -8.66 9.65 4.34
C GLN A 110 -9.57 8.42 4.39
N GLU A 111 -10.78 8.50 3.83
CA GLU A 111 -11.73 7.39 3.76
C GLU A 111 -11.12 6.16 3.05
N GLU A 112 -10.39 6.38 1.95
CA GLU A 112 -9.72 5.29 1.24
C GLU A 112 -8.59 4.67 2.06
N LEU A 113 -7.74 5.47 2.70
CA LEU A 113 -6.64 4.97 3.53
C LEU A 113 -7.14 4.21 4.77
N GLU A 114 -8.22 4.69 5.39
CA GLU A 114 -8.90 3.98 6.48
C GLU A 114 -9.48 2.64 5.99
N ALA A 115 -10.13 2.62 4.82
CA ALA A 115 -10.64 1.38 4.24
C ALA A 115 -9.52 0.39 3.92
N GLN A 116 -8.37 0.85 3.40
CA GLN A 116 -7.21 0.00 3.16
C GLN A 116 -6.62 -0.56 4.46
N LEU A 117 -6.56 0.23 5.54
CA LEU A 117 -6.11 -0.23 6.85
C LEU A 117 -7.06 -1.27 7.45
N ILE A 118 -8.37 -1.06 7.33
CA ILE A 118 -9.38 -2.04 7.75
C ILE A 118 -9.19 -3.34 6.97
N ARG A 119 -9.10 -3.26 5.64
CA ARG A 119 -8.88 -4.43 4.78
C ARG A 119 -7.58 -5.16 5.10
N PHE A 120 -6.52 -4.44 5.42
CA PHE A 120 -5.27 -5.03 5.90
C PHE A 120 -5.50 -5.90 7.14
N ARG A 121 -6.20 -5.34 8.14
CA ARG A 121 -6.50 -6.05 9.40
C ARG A 121 -7.38 -7.27 9.17
N GLU A 122 -8.36 -7.19 8.27
CA GLU A 122 -9.19 -8.35 7.88
C GLU A 122 -8.34 -9.46 7.27
N LEU A 123 -7.40 -9.11 6.39
CA LEU A 123 -6.54 -10.06 5.71
C LEU A 123 -5.51 -10.68 6.66
N LEU A 124 -4.88 -9.90 7.55
CA LEU A 124 -3.71 -10.36 8.32
C LEU A 124 -4.03 -10.66 9.79
N GLY A 125 -5.18 -10.22 10.29
CA GLY A 125 -5.57 -10.37 11.70
C GLY A 125 -4.74 -9.53 12.68
N ARG A 126 -3.99 -8.54 12.19
CA ARG A 126 -3.10 -7.66 12.97
C ARG A 126 -2.90 -6.31 12.29
N ASP A 127 -2.35 -5.33 13.01
CA ASP A 127 -1.89 -4.06 12.46
C ASP A 127 -0.65 -4.23 11.58
N PRO A 128 -0.45 -3.35 10.57
CA PRO A 128 0.76 -3.37 9.75
C PRO A 128 2.00 -3.00 10.56
N THR A 129 3.16 -3.58 10.23
CA THR A 129 4.43 -3.25 10.91
C THR A 129 4.96 -1.88 10.54
N HIS A 130 4.54 -1.34 9.40
CA HIS A 130 4.87 -0.03 8.86
C HIS A 130 3.84 0.36 7.79
N VAL A 131 3.83 1.63 7.40
CA VAL A 131 3.03 2.14 6.27
C VAL A 131 3.96 2.92 5.36
N ASP A 132 3.98 2.56 4.09
CA ASP A 132 4.59 3.29 3.00
C ASP A 132 3.52 3.50 1.90
N GLY A 133 3.89 3.91 0.69
CA GLY A 133 2.88 4.10 -0.34
C GLY A 133 3.35 3.90 -1.76
N HIS A 134 2.46 3.28 -2.53
CA HIS A 134 2.65 2.93 -3.93
C HIS A 134 3.03 4.15 -4.76
N GLN A 135 4.07 3.99 -5.58
CA GLN A 135 4.55 5.02 -6.52
C GLN A 135 4.92 6.38 -5.86
N HIS A 136 5.12 6.40 -4.54
CA HIS A 136 5.42 7.59 -3.73
C HIS A 136 4.41 8.73 -3.86
N VAL A 137 3.14 8.44 -4.14
CA VAL A 137 2.09 9.47 -4.25
C VAL A 137 1.85 10.22 -2.93
N HIS A 138 2.27 9.63 -1.81
CA HIS A 138 2.25 10.23 -0.46
C HIS A 138 3.31 11.33 -0.24
N VAL A 139 4.26 11.54 -1.15
CA VAL A 139 5.35 12.54 -1.03
C VAL A 139 5.07 13.82 -1.83
N LEU A 140 3.92 13.91 -2.50
CA LEU A 140 3.56 15.10 -3.29
C LEU A 140 3.30 16.31 -2.36
N PRO A 141 3.80 17.51 -2.69
CA PRO A 141 3.62 18.70 -1.85
C PRO A 141 2.12 18.98 -1.65
N GLY A 142 1.67 18.89 -0.39
CA GLY A 142 0.25 18.96 0.01
C GLY A 142 -0.25 17.72 0.75
N GLY A 143 0.40 16.56 0.56
CA GLY A 143 0.10 15.31 1.28
C GLY A 143 0.88 15.18 2.58
N ARG A 144 0.54 15.94 3.63
CA ARG A 144 0.95 15.51 4.98
C ARG A 144 0.08 14.33 5.38
N MET A 145 0.67 13.18 5.66
CA MET A 145 -0.04 12.09 6.33
C MET A 145 -0.64 12.63 7.65
N PRO A 146 -1.87 12.24 8.02
CA PRO A 146 -2.41 12.56 9.34
C PRO A 146 -1.44 12.06 10.40
N SER A 147 -1.11 12.90 11.39
CA SER A 147 -0.27 12.50 12.50
C SER A 147 -1.07 11.57 13.42
N TRP A 148 -1.00 10.26 13.18
CA TRP A 148 -1.27 9.27 14.21
C TRP A 148 0.08 8.64 14.60
N ALA A 149 0.79 9.32 15.49
CA ALA A 149 1.85 8.73 16.30
C ALA A 149 1.41 8.82 17.76
#